data_AF-A0A971ASG5-F1
#
_entry.id   AF-A0A971ASG5-F1
#
_cell.length_a   1.000
_cell.length_b   1.000
_cell.length_c   1.000
_cell.angle_alpha   90.00
_cell.angle_beta   90.00
_cell.angle_gamma   90.00
#
_symmetry.space_group_name_H-M   'P 1'
#
loop_
_entity.id
_entity.type
_entity.pdbx_description
1 polymer ?
#
loop_
_entity_poly.entity_id
_entity_poly.type
_entity_poly.pdbx_seq_one_letter_code
_entity_poly.pdbx_strand_id
1 'polypeptide(L)' 'MIRSLYSAITGLKNHQISMDIIGNNIANVNTPGFKRERASFSTMLGQEIRGTTAPVKDASDNTIV' A
#
# COMPACT_ATOMS: atom_id res chain seq x y z
N MET A 1 14.31 -9.06 0.38
CA MET A 1 14.14 -8.98 1.85
C MET A 1 13.89 -7.56 2.38
N ILE A 2 14.54 -6.50 1.89
CA ILE A 2 14.31 -5.13 2.42
C ILE A 2 12.87 -4.63 2.15
N ARG A 3 12.29 -4.91 0.96
CA ARG A 3 10.90 -4.51 0.64
C ARG A 3 9.86 -5.17 1.54
N SER A 4 10.07 -6.43 1.93
CA SER A 4 9.16 -7.17 2.82
C SER A 4 9.26 -6.67 4.28
N LEU A 5 10.47 -6.34 4.75
CA LEU A 5 10.63 -5.73 6.07
C LEU A 5 10.00 -4.33 6.13
N TYR A 6 10.14 -3.53 5.06
CA TYR A 6 9.44 -2.26 4.94
C TYR A 6 7.93 -2.43 5.00
N SER A 7 7.37 -3.42 4.30
CA SER A 7 5.93 -3.72 4.38
C SER A 7 5.49 -4.10 5.80
N ALA A 8 6.25 -4.95 6.48
CA ALA A 8 5.97 -5.34 7.86
C ALA A 8 6.03 -4.14 8.84
N ILE A 9 7.06 -3.29 8.73
CA ILE A 9 7.20 -2.08 9.55
C ILE A 9 6.06 -1.10 9.28
N THR A 10 5.66 -0.91 8.01
CA THR A 10 4.50 -0.07 7.68
C THR A 10 3.20 -0.62 8.26
N GLY A 11 3.03 -1.95 8.29
CA GLY A 11 1.89 -2.59 8.94
C GLY A 11 1.84 -2.35 10.45
N LEU A 12 2.98 -2.50 11.14
CA LEU A 12 3.09 -2.19 12.58
C LEU A 12 2.83 -0.71 12.87
N LYS A 13 3.36 0.20 12.03
CA LYS A 13 3.14 1.64 12.19
C LYS A 13 1.67 2.01 12.00
N ASN A 14 0.99 1.42 11.01
CA ASN A 14 -0.45 1.60 10.82
C ASN A 14 -1.26 1.09 12.01
N HIS A 15 -0.81 -0.02 12.62
CA HIS A 15 -1.45 -0.55 13.81
C HIS A 15 -1.26 0.37 15.03
N GLN A 16 -0.07 0.95 15.20
CA GLN A 16 0.19 1.95 16.23
C GLN A 16 -0.73 3.17 16.09
N ILE A 17 -0.85 3.72 14.87
CA ILE A 17 -1.75 4.86 14.59
C ILE A 17 -3.20 4.51 14.90
N SER A 18 -3.64 3.29 14.56
CA SER A 18 -4.98 2.81 14.89
C SER A 18 -5.21 2.79 16.40
N MET A 19 -4.25 2.27 17.17
CA MET A 19 -4.33 2.18 18.62
C MET A 19 -4.35 3.57 19.27
N ASP A 20 -3.56 4.51 18.77
CA ASP A 20 -3.53 5.87 19.29
C ASP A 20 -4.88 6.59 19.08
N ILE A 21 -5.49 6.42 17.91
CA ILE A 21 -6.84 6.95 17.60
C ILE A 21 -7.91 6.28 18.46
N ILE A 22 -7.85 4.95 18.65
CA ILE A 22 -8.78 4.23 19.52
C ILE A 22 -8.63 4.71 20.97
N GLY A 23 -7.39 4.87 21.45
CA GLY A 23 -7.10 5.37 22.79
C GLY A 23 -7.67 6.77 23.01
N ASN A 24 -7.46 7.69 22.06
CA ASN A 24 -8.01 9.04 22.13
C ASN A 24 -9.55 9.03 22.15
N ASN A 25 -10.17 8.21 21.30
CA ASN A 25 -11.63 8.09 21.24
C ASN A 25 -12.24 7.52 22.53
N ILE A 26 -11.58 6.53 23.15
CA ILE A 26 -12.04 5.93 24.41
C ILE A 26 -11.86 6.93 25.56
N ALA A 27 -10.71 7.61 25.62
CA ALA A 27 -10.44 8.60 26.66
C ALA A 27 -11.45 9.76 26.65
N ASN A 28 -11.92 10.16 25.46
CA ASN A 28 -12.83 11.30 25.28
C ASN A 28 -14.30 10.92 25.06
N VAL A 29 -14.68 9.66 25.31
CA VAL A 29 -16.05 9.17 25.07
C VAL A 29 -17.12 9.92 25.88
N ASN A 30 -16.76 10.43 27.06
CA ASN A 30 -17.66 11.16 27.96
C ASN A 30 -17.53 12.69 27.82
N THR A 31 -16.71 13.19 26.90
CA THR A 31 -16.50 14.64 26.72
C THR A 31 -17.60 15.20 25.80
N PRO A 32 -18.47 16.09 26.28
CA PRO A 32 -19.54 16.64 25.47
C PRO A 32 -18.98 17.47 24.30
N GLY A 33 -19.50 17.23 23.09
CA GLY A 33 -19.03 17.89 21.86
C GLY A 33 -17.84 17.20 21.17
N PHE A 34 -17.31 16.10 21.73
CA PHE A 34 -16.23 15.35 21.11
C PHE A 34 -16.69 14.61 19.83
N LYS A 35 -15.85 14.67 18.78
CA LYS A 35 -16.07 13.97 17.51
C LYS A 35 -15.11 12.81 17.40
N ARG A 36 -15.65 11.61 17.20
CA ARG A 36 -14.86 10.39 17.02
C ARG A 36 -14.02 10.45 15.75
N GLU A 37 -12.74 10.13 15.87
CA GLU A 37 -11.82 9.97 14.75
C GLU A 37 -11.72 8.50 14.31
N ARG A 38 -11.46 8.24 13.03
CA ARG A 38 -11.27 6.88 12.50
C ARG A 38 -10.12 6.85 11.51
N ALA A 39 -9.24 5.86 11.64
CA ALA A 39 -8.21 5.59 10.65
C ALA A 39 -8.79 4.85 9.44
N SER A 40 -8.38 5.23 8.24
CA SER A 40 -8.65 4.50 7.00
C SER A 40 -7.31 4.15 6.37
N PHE A 41 -7.14 2.87 5.99
CA PHE A 41 -5.91 2.38 5.39
C PHE A 41 -6.14 2.04 3.93
N SER A 42 -5.23 2.45 3.07
CA SER A 42 -5.20 2.07 1.66
C SER A 42 -3.90 1.34 1.36
N THR A 43 -3.98 0.38 0.44
CA THR A 43 -2.81 -0.39 0.00
C THR A 43 -1.89 0.48 -0.85
N MET A 44 -0.58 0.39 -0.60
CA MET A 44 0.40 1.00 -1.50
C MET A 44 0.43 0.24 -2.83
N LEU A 45 0.61 0.96 -3.95
CA LEU A 45 0.79 0.37 -5.27
C LEU A 45 1.99 -0.60 -5.25
N GLY A 46 1.73 -1.88 -5.51
CA GLY A 46 2.76 -2.90 -5.67
C GLY A 46 3.50 -2.73 -6.99
N GLN A 47 4.80 -3.00 -7.00
CA GLN A 47 5.57 -3.03 -8.24
C GLN A 47 5.14 -4.26 -9.06
N GLU A 48 4.35 -4.03 -10.11
CA GLU A 48 4.04 -5.05 -11.12
C GLU A 48 5.31 -5.31 -11.93
N ILE A 49 6.04 -6.40 -11.63
CA ILE A 49 7.16 -6.83 -12.47
C ILE A 49 6.54 -7.39 -13.76
N ARG A 50 6.27 -6.50 -14.71
CA ARG A 50 5.94 -6.90 -16.08
C ARG A 50 7.17 -7.54 -16.71
N GLY A 51 7.30 -8.85 -16.50
CA GLY A 51 8.03 -9.72 -17.42
C GLY A 51 7.21 -9.82 -18.69
N THR A 52 7.42 -8.90 -19.63
CA THR A 52 6.97 -9.10 -21.01
C THR A 52 8.19 -8.92 -21.88
N THR A 53 8.79 -10.07 -22.16
CA THR A 53 9.72 -10.38 -23.25
C THR A 53 9.69 -9.32 -24.34
N ALA A 54 10.84 -8.70 -24.61
CA ALA A 54 11.04 -7.98 -25.85
C ALA A 54 10.59 -8.91 -26.99
N PRO A 55 9.70 -8.51 -27.91
CA PRO A 55 9.44 -9.33 -29.07
C PRO A 55 10.75 -9.42 -29.84
N VAL A 56 11.43 -10.58 -29.74
CA VAL A 56 12.37 -11.04 -30.75
C VAL A 56 11.54 -11.17 -32.02
N LYS A 57 11.53 -10.12 -32.85
CA LYS A 57 11.22 -10.25 -34.26
C LYS A 57 12.50 -10.67 -34.95
N ASP A 58 12.74 -11.98 -34.96
CA ASP A 58 13.46 -12.59 -36.07
C ASP A 58 12.65 -13.79 -36.55
N ALA A 59 11.94 -13.59 -37.67
CA ALA A 59 11.63 -14.58 -38.68
C ALA A 59 10.69 -13.98 -39.73
N SER A 60 11.23 -13.82 -40.94
CA SER A 60 10.55 -13.90 -42.24
C SER A 60 9.38 -12.95 -42.52
N ASP A 61 9.66 -11.73 -43.01
CA ASP A 61 8.74 -11.12 -43.97
C ASP A 61 9.45 -10.17 -44.95
N ASN A 62 9.82 -10.75 -46.09
CA ASN A 62 9.75 -10.18 -47.42
C ASN A 62 9.48 -8.65 -47.51
N THR A 63 10.51 -7.84 -47.76
CA THR A 63 10.32 -6.56 -48.46
C THR A 63 11.21 -6.52 -49.68
N ILE A 64 10.55 -6.87 -50.77
CA ILE A 64 10.89 -6.65 -52.16
C ILE A 64 10.95 -5.13 -52.37
N VAL A 65 12.15 -4.56 -52.50
CA VAL A 65 12.63 -3.60 -53.53
C VAL A 65 14.09 -3.27 -53.27
#